data_AF-A0A137P830-F1
#
_entry.id   AF-A0A137P830-F1
#
_cell.length_a   1.000
_cell.length_b   1.000
_cell.length_c   1.000
_cell.angle_alpha   90.00
_cell.angle_beta   90.00
_cell.angle_gamma   90.00
#
_symmetry.space_group_name_H-M   'P 1'
#
loop_
_entity.id
_entity.type
_entity.pdbx_description
1 polymer ?
#
loop_
_entity_poly.entity_id
_entity_poly.type
_entity_poly.pdbx_seq_one_letter_code
_entity_poly.pdbx_strand_id
1 'polypeptide(L)'
;GDDFKKLPDFDVYKKRLSDLKLSPANKSSYKAPSSSGTTCPTAGSNWKASNDLPPTPSVDACNCLVKSYDCIVNNSFNVSKPENKVGDIFKYACGEGKVDCTRFAADGENGKYGDLSFCDPSTQLSYAFNSMYKQSKNKDAYTEETCLKKSPNLEKAAGSNGGSGNGSNGAQFLLPSFGSLAIATFIASLFI
;
A
#
# COMPACT_ATOMS: atom_id res chain seq x y z
N GLY A 1 -5.89 36.57 13.44
CA GLY A 1 -6.73 35.43 13.08
C GLY A 1 -7.26 34.89 14.38
N ASP A 2 -8.28 35.56 14.90
CA ASP A 2 -8.57 35.57 16.35
C ASP A 2 -10.04 35.28 16.66
N ASP A 3 -10.77 34.79 15.66
CA ASP A 3 -12.23 34.65 15.72
C ASP A 3 -12.62 33.20 15.99
N PHE A 4 -12.49 32.79 17.25
CA PHE A 4 -12.89 31.46 17.71
C PHE A 4 -14.34 31.49 18.21
N LYS A 5 -15.24 30.79 17.50
CA LYS A 5 -16.61 30.54 17.97
C LYS A 5 -16.69 29.17 18.65
N LYS A 6 -17.07 29.21 19.93
CA LYS A 6 -17.31 28.01 20.73
C LYS A 6 -18.53 27.25 20.19
N LEU A 7 -18.36 25.95 19.91
CA LEU A 7 -19.46 25.06 19.58
C LEU A 7 -20.25 24.68 20.85
N PRO A 8 -21.56 24.43 20.75
CA PRO A 8 -22.40 24.01 21.89
C PRO A 8 -21.83 22.81 22.67
N ASP A 9 -21.23 21.85 21.96
CA ASP A 9 -20.69 20.62 22.54
C ASP A 9 -19.49 20.87 23.47
N PHE A 10 -18.80 22.00 23.34
CA PHE A 10 -17.68 22.33 24.21
C PHE A 10 -18.12 22.42 25.67
N ASP A 11 -19.31 22.98 25.95
CA ASP A 11 -19.82 23.09 27.32
C ASP A 11 -20.19 21.74 27.90
N VAL A 12 -20.77 20.87 27.06
CA VAL A 12 -21.08 19.49 27.44
C VAL A 12 -19.79 18.72 27.74
N TYR A 13 -18.80 18.78 26.85
CA TYR A 13 -17.50 18.15 27.03
C TYR A 13 -16.79 18.67 28.29
N LYS A 14 -16.70 20.00 28.45
CA LYS A 14 -16.08 20.65 29.61
C LYS A 14 -16.74 20.20 30.91
N LYS A 15 -18.07 20.16 30.95
CA LYS A 15 -18.83 19.70 32.13
C LYS A 15 -18.55 18.24 32.45
N ARG A 16 -18.58 17.35 31.45
CA ARG A 16 -18.30 15.92 31.66
C ARG A 16 -16.87 15.68 32.12
N LEU A 17 -15.91 16.45 31.62
CA LEU A 17 -14.52 16.38 32.05
C LEU A 17 -14.34 16.90 33.49
N SER A 18 -15.02 18.00 33.87
CA SER A 18 -14.95 18.53 35.24
C SER A 18 -15.63 17.62 36.27
N ASP A 19 -16.67 16.89 35.86
CA ASP A 19 -17.40 15.95 36.72
C ASP A 19 -16.67 14.61 36.88
N LEU A 20 -15.63 14.35 36.08
CA LEU A 20 -14.90 13.08 36.08
C LEU A 20 -14.06 12.93 37.36
N LYS A 21 -14.49 12.04 38.25
CA LYS A 21 -13.72 11.62 39.43
C LYS A 21 -12.97 10.32 39.10
N LEU A 22 -11.66 10.42 38.88
CA LEU A 22 -10.81 9.25 38.67
C LEU A 22 -10.16 8.83 39.99
N SER A 23 -10.03 7.53 40.20
CA SER A 23 -9.23 6.95 41.28
C SER A 23 -8.12 6.09 40.67
N PRO A 24 -7.08 6.70 40.07
CA PRO A 24 -6.01 5.96 39.42
C PRO A 24 -5.17 5.20 40.45
N ALA A 25 -4.71 4.01 40.09
CA ALA A 25 -3.73 3.29 40.89
C ALA A 25 -2.38 4.04 40.88
N ASN A 26 -1.67 4.03 42.01
CA ASN A 26 -0.30 4.56 42.04
C ASN A 26 0.62 3.61 41.26
N LYS A 27 1.53 4.17 40.45
CA LYS A 27 2.52 3.39 39.69
C LYS A 27 3.34 2.46 40.58
N SER A 28 3.68 2.86 41.80
CA SER A 28 4.42 2.00 42.76
C SER A 28 3.61 0.80 43.26
N SER A 29 2.28 0.96 43.34
CA SER A 29 1.33 -0.08 43.75
C SER A 29 0.96 -1.03 42.62
N TYR A 30 1.10 -0.61 41.36
CA TYR A 30 0.78 -1.43 40.21
C TYR A 30 1.75 -2.63 40.11
N LYS A 31 1.19 -3.82 39.97
CA LYS A 31 1.91 -5.04 39.62
C LYS A 31 1.31 -5.52 38.32
N ALA A 32 2.10 -5.49 37.25
CA ALA A 32 1.67 -6.03 35.97
C ALA A 32 1.37 -7.53 36.17
N PRO A 33 0.20 -8.02 35.73
CA PRO A 33 -0.02 -9.46 35.64
C PRO A 33 1.08 -10.10 34.79
N SER A 34 1.55 -11.29 35.15
CA SER A 34 2.44 -12.06 34.28
C SER A 34 1.69 -12.37 32.99
N SER A 35 2.02 -11.66 31.91
CA SER A 35 1.42 -11.88 30.60
C SER A 35 2.42 -12.67 29.76
N SER A 36 2.01 -13.81 29.24
CA SER A 36 2.76 -14.58 28.23
C SER A 36 2.63 -13.99 26.82
N GLY A 37 2.18 -12.72 26.70
CA GLY A 37 1.66 -12.18 25.45
C GLY A 37 0.24 -12.68 25.18
N THR A 38 -0.58 -11.83 24.55
CA THR A 38 -1.90 -12.24 24.05
C THR A 38 -1.70 -12.94 22.72
N THR A 39 -2.39 -14.06 22.48
CA THR A 39 -2.39 -14.72 21.18
C THR A 39 -3.03 -13.80 20.15
N CYS A 40 -2.33 -13.55 19.04
CA CYS A 40 -2.91 -12.78 17.95
C CYS A 40 -4.12 -13.52 17.33
N PRO A 41 -5.12 -12.80 16.81
CA PRO A 41 -6.24 -13.43 16.10
C PRO A 41 -5.77 -14.33 14.96
N THR A 42 -6.47 -15.44 14.74
CA THR A 42 -6.21 -16.31 13.59
C THR A 42 -6.69 -15.65 12.31
N ALA A 43 -5.85 -15.64 11.27
CA ALA A 43 -6.24 -15.15 9.95
C ALA A 43 -7.35 -16.03 9.34
N GLY A 44 -8.28 -15.41 8.62
CA GLY A 44 -9.43 -16.05 7.98
C GLY A 44 -10.26 -15.06 7.16
N SER A 45 -11.46 -15.47 6.72
CA SER A 45 -12.32 -14.65 5.85
C SER A 45 -12.65 -13.27 6.43
N ASN A 46 -12.78 -13.17 7.75
CA ASN A 46 -13.13 -11.93 8.47
C ASN A 46 -11.91 -11.15 8.98
N TRP A 47 -10.71 -11.75 8.93
CA TRP A 47 -9.47 -11.14 9.42
C TRP A 47 -8.29 -11.58 8.57
N LYS A 48 -7.85 -10.73 7.65
CA LYS A 48 -6.81 -11.06 6.65
C LYS A 48 -5.43 -10.54 7.04
N ALA A 49 -5.12 -10.44 8.33
CA ALA A 49 -3.80 -9.99 8.77
C ALA A 49 -3.01 -11.18 9.30
N SER A 50 -1.87 -11.45 8.67
CA SER A 50 -0.89 -12.40 9.15
C SER A 50 -0.19 -11.88 10.41
N ASN A 51 0.28 -12.82 11.24
CA ASN A 51 1.16 -12.53 12.36
C ASN A 51 2.63 -12.38 11.93
N ASP A 52 2.95 -12.77 10.70
CA ASP A 52 4.25 -12.55 10.11
C ASP A 52 4.31 -11.11 9.59
N LEU A 53 5.21 -10.33 10.20
CA LEU A 53 5.40 -8.92 9.90
C LEU A 53 6.40 -8.74 8.75
N PRO A 54 6.26 -7.67 7.96
CA PRO A 54 7.29 -7.30 6.99
C PRO A 54 8.62 -7.03 7.71
N PRO A 55 9.76 -7.23 7.01
CA PRO A 55 11.06 -6.87 7.53
C PRO A 55 11.13 -5.36 7.81
N THR A 56 11.96 -4.97 8.78
CA THR A 56 12.23 -3.56 9.06
C THR A 56 12.84 -2.88 7.82
N PRO A 57 12.24 -1.78 7.31
CA PRO A 57 12.79 -1.08 6.16
C PRO A 57 14.22 -0.57 6.38
N SER A 58 15.06 -0.68 5.34
CA SER A 58 16.43 -0.18 5.35
C SER A 58 16.68 0.75 4.16
N VAL A 59 16.82 2.05 4.46
CA VAL A 59 17.08 3.09 3.46
C VAL A 59 18.44 2.87 2.79
N ASP A 60 19.47 2.49 3.55
CA ASP A 60 20.82 2.25 3.02
C ASP A 60 20.85 1.06 2.06
N ALA A 61 20.10 0.00 2.35
CA ALA A 61 19.98 -1.15 1.45
C ALA A 61 19.31 -0.77 0.13
N CYS A 62 18.19 -0.05 0.17
CA CYS A 62 17.49 0.41 -1.03
C CYS A 62 18.35 1.37 -1.86
N ASN A 63 19.05 2.31 -1.22
CA ASN A 63 19.97 3.23 -1.89
C ASN A 63 21.14 2.51 -2.55
N CYS A 64 21.71 1.50 -1.87
CA CYS A 64 22.78 0.67 -2.42
C CYS A 64 22.31 -0.10 -3.67
N LEU A 65 21.09 -0.65 -3.62
CA LEU A 65 20.47 -1.35 -4.74
C LEU A 65 20.28 -0.42 -5.95
N VAL A 66 19.65 0.74 -5.78
CA VAL A 66 19.43 1.68 -6.88
C VAL A 66 20.73 2.13 -7.53
N LYS A 67 21.78 2.39 -6.74
CA LYS A 67 23.12 2.75 -7.26
C LYS A 67 23.77 1.64 -8.09
N SER A 68 23.37 0.39 -7.90
CA SER A 68 23.89 -0.78 -8.63
C SER A 68 23.14 -1.06 -9.94
N TYR A 69 22.07 -0.33 -10.23
CA TYR A 69 21.19 -0.59 -11.38
C TYR A 69 21.57 0.25 -12.60
N ASP A 70 21.34 -0.32 -13.78
CA ASP A 70 21.72 0.28 -15.06
C ASP A 70 20.56 1.05 -15.75
N CYS A 71 19.29 0.62 -15.61
CA CYS A 71 18.08 1.43 -15.92
C CYS A 71 17.37 1.71 -14.59
N ILE A 72 17.31 2.98 -14.19
CA ILE A 72 16.60 3.45 -12.99
C ILE A 72 15.49 4.43 -13.40
N VAL A 73 14.49 4.58 -12.53
CA VAL A 73 13.45 5.60 -12.68
C VAL A 73 14.07 6.98 -12.44
N ASN A 74 13.69 7.96 -13.26
CA ASN A 74 14.16 9.32 -13.10
C ASN A 74 13.53 10.01 -11.90
N ASN A 75 14.33 10.82 -11.24
CA ASN A 75 13.93 11.60 -10.07
C ASN A 75 12.76 12.56 -10.34
N SER A 76 12.53 12.97 -11.60
CA SER A 76 11.37 13.79 -11.98
C SER A 76 10.08 12.98 -12.15
N PHE A 77 10.17 11.65 -12.31
CA PHE A 77 8.99 10.79 -12.40
C PHE A 77 8.39 10.58 -11.01
N ASN A 78 7.14 10.98 -10.83
CA ASN A 78 6.46 10.85 -9.55
C ASN A 78 5.63 9.58 -9.53
N VAL A 79 6.06 8.59 -8.74
CA VAL A 79 5.41 7.30 -8.62
C VAL A 79 4.05 7.33 -7.90
N SER A 80 3.72 8.44 -7.23
CA SER A 80 2.47 8.61 -6.50
C SER A 80 1.39 9.34 -7.30
N LYS A 81 1.73 9.85 -8.49
CA LYS A 81 0.78 10.57 -9.36
C LYS A 81 -0.14 9.59 -10.10
N PRO A 82 -1.48 9.68 -9.93
CA PRO A 82 -2.42 8.78 -10.61
C PRO A 82 -2.30 8.85 -12.13
N GLU A 83 -2.02 10.02 -12.69
CA GLU A 83 -1.85 10.22 -14.14
C GLU A 83 -0.69 9.40 -14.73
N ASN A 84 0.28 9.00 -13.91
CA ASN A 84 1.45 8.23 -14.33
C ASN A 84 1.21 6.71 -14.38
N LYS A 85 0.04 6.22 -13.93
CA LYS A 85 -0.42 4.83 -14.07
C LYS A 85 0.61 3.77 -13.66
N VAL A 86 1.28 4.01 -12.55
CA VAL A 86 2.36 3.16 -12.03
C VAL A 86 1.91 1.72 -11.79
N GLY A 87 0.66 1.50 -11.38
CA GLY A 87 0.09 0.16 -11.24
C GLY A 87 0.09 -0.64 -12.55
N ASP A 88 -0.20 0.00 -13.69
CA ASP A 88 -0.17 -0.64 -15.01
C ASP A 88 1.27 -0.96 -15.44
N ILE A 89 2.23 -0.10 -15.06
CA ILE A 89 3.66 -0.35 -15.30
C ILE A 89 4.12 -1.59 -14.55
N PHE A 90 3.79 -1.71 -13.26
CA PHE A 90 4.09 -2.91 -12.49
C PHE A 90 3.39 -4.14 -13.08
N LYS A 91 2.11 -4.03 -13.44
CA LYS A 91 1.37 -5.13 -14.08
C LYS A 91 2.04 -5.61 -15.35
N TYR A 92 2.49 -4.69 -16.21
CA TYR A 92 3.23 -5.03 -17.42
C TYR A 92 4.56 -5.70 -17.10
N ALA A 93 5.37 -5.10 -16.22
CA ALA A 93 6.66 -5.64 -15.83
C ALA A 93 6.56 -7.07 -15.28
N CYS A 94 5.59 -7.33 -14.39
CA CYS A 94 5.36 -8.64 -13.80
C CYS A 94 4.76 -9.66 -14.78
N GLY A 95 3.94 -9.22 -15.72
CA GLY A 95 3.25 -10.08 -16.67
C GLY A 95 4.05 -10.32 -17.95
N GLU A 96 4.05 -9.33 -18.83
CA GLU A 96 4.70 -9.40 -20.15
C GLU A 96 6.20 -9.18 -20.06
N GLY A 97 6.65 -8.28 -19.18
CA GLY A 97 8.07 -7.96 -18.95
C GLY A 97 8.86 -9.05 -18.21
N LYS A 98 8.20 -10.11 -17.75
CA LYS A 98 8.81 -11.28 -17.08
C LYS A 98 9.78 -10.91 -15.95
N VAL A 99 9.51 -9.82 -15.23
CA VAL A 99 10.23 -9.45 -14.02
C VAL A 99 9.78 -10.37 -12.88
N ASP A 100 10.73 -10.82 -12.06
CA ASP A 100 10.41 -11.50 -10.81
C ASP A 100 9.88 -10.50 -9.78
N CYS A 101 8.56 -10.30 -9.79
CA CYS A 101 7.90 -9.39 -8.88
C CYS A 101 7.72 -9.95 -7.47
N THR A 102 8.05 -11.22 -7.23
CA THR A 102 7.99 -11.78 -5.87
C THR A 102 8.96 -11.07 -4.93
N ARG A 103 10.04 -10.49 -5.48
CA ARG A 103 11.02 -9.70 -4.75
C ARG A 103 10.47 -8.42 -4.13
N PHE A 104 9.50 -7.74 -4.75
CA PHE A 104 8.90 -6.53 -4.18
C PHE A 104 7.43 -6.68 -3.79
N ALA A 105 6.86 -7.88 -3.98
CA ALA A 105 5.52 -8.19 -3.51
C ALA A 105 5.45 -8.12 -1.97
N ALA A 106 4.32 -7.61 -1.47
CA ALA A 106 3.99 -7.56 -0.06
C ALA A 106 2.56 -8.11 0.14
N ASP A 107 2.47 -9.31 0.70
CA ASP A 107 1.22 -10.01 0.99
C ASP A 107 1.02 -10.09 2.51
N GLY A 108 0.23 -9.15 3.03
CA GLY A 108 -0.11 -9.07 4.45
C GLY A 108 -1.10 -10.15 4.91
N GLU A 109 -1.77 -10.84 4.00
CA GLU A 109 -2.71 -11.92 4.32
C GLU A 109 -1.97 -13.23 4.59
N ASN A 110 -1.00 -13.56 3.74
CA ASN A 110 -0.19 -14.77 3.89
C ASN A 110 1.16 -14.52 4.59
N GLY A 111 1.48 -13.27 4.95
CA GLY A 111 2.73 -12.93 5.62
C GLY A 111 3.96 -13.06 4.73
N LYS A 112 3.80 -12.88 3.42
CA LYS A 112 4.88 -13.09 2.43
C LYS A 112 5.38 -11.75 1.92
N TYR A 113 6.64 -11.46 2.19
CA TYR A 113 7.27 -10.20 1.81
C TYR A 113 8.56 -10.50 1.07
N GLY A 114 8.68 -9.98 -0.15
CA GLY A 114 9.92 -10.08 -0.90
C GLY A 114 11.04 -9.24 -0.27
N ASP A 115 12.27 -9.45 -0.72
CA ASP A 115 13.47 -8.79 -0.22
C ASP A 115 13.60 -7.29 -0.59
N LEU A 116 12.74 -6.80 -1.46
CA LEU A 116 12.58 -5.40 -1.87
C LEU A 116 11.22 -4.81 -1.46
N SER A 117 10.37 -5.59 -0.79
CA SER A 117 9.02 -5.17 -0.37
C SER A 117 9.02 -3.93 0.53
N PHE A 118 10.12 -3.72 1.27
CA PHE A 118 10.31 -2.59 2.17
C PHE A 118 10.88 -1.33 1.49
N CYS A 119 11.34 -1.45 0.24
CA CYS A 119 11.84 -0.29 -0.52
C CYS A 119 10.70 0.54 -1.07
N ASP A 120 10.97 1.83 -1.34
CA ASP A 120 9.99 2.73 -1.92
C ASP A 120 9.62 2.31 -3.36
N PRO A 121 8.43 2.73 -3.86
CA PRO A 121 7.97 2.33 -5.19
C PRO A 121 8.90 2.73 -6.34
N SER A 122 9.68 3.82 -6.21
CA SER A 122 10.65 4.22 -7.25
C SER A 122 11.83 3.24 -7.30
N THR A 123 12.31 2.77 -6.16
CA THR A 123 13.31 1.70 -6.07
C THR A 123 12.78 0.39 -6.65
N GLN A 124 11.57 -0.02 -6.29
CA GLN A 124 10.94 -1.24 -6.80
C GLN A 124 10.76 -1.19 -8.33
N LEU A 125 10.32 -0.04 -8.84
CA LEU A 125 10.15 0.17 -10.27
C LEU A 125 11.51 0.22 -11.01
N SER A 126 12.53 0.80 -10.39
CA SER A 126 13.91 0.77 -10.91
C SER A 126 14.45 -0.66 -10.99
N TYR A 127 14.15 -1.51 -10.01
CA TYR A 127 14.47 -2.93 -10.10
C TYR A 127 13.79 -3.60 -11.30
N ALA A 128 12.50 -3.32 -11.52
CA ALA A 128 11.75 -3.88 -12.65
C ALA A 128 12.36 -3.45 -14.00
N PHE A 129 12.65 -2.17 -14.18
CA PHE A 129 13.28 -1.65 -15.40
C PHE A 129 14.69 -2.18 -15.60
N ASN A 130 15.52 -2.20 -14.55
CA ASN A 130 16.84 -2.79 -14.61
C ASN A 130 16.80 -4.27 -14.99
N SER A 131 15.83 -5.02 -14.47
CA SER A 131 15.65 -6.44 -14.78
C SER A 131 15.29 -6.65 -16.24
N MET A 132 14.32 -5.89 -16.75
CA MET A 132 13.94 -5.90 -18.16
C MET A 132 15.10 -5.47 -19.07
N TYR A 133 15.84 -4.44 -18.67
CA TYR A 133 17.01 -3.96 -19.40
C TYR A 133 18.09 -5.04 -19.52
N LYS A 134 18.42 -5.73 -18.41
CA LYS A 134 19.38 -6.84 -18.41
C LYS A 134 18.92 -8.01 -19.28
N GLN A 135 17.62 -8.31 -19.31
CA GLN A 135 17.06 -9.31 -20.24
C GLN A 135 17.19 -8.85 -21.72
N SER A 136 16.98 -7.56 -22.00
CA SER A 136 17.09 -6.96 -23.34
C SER A 136 18.52 -6.76 -23.84
N LYS A 137 19.55 -6.84 -23.00
CA LYS A 137 20.95 -6.84 -23.47
C LYS A 137 21.30 -8.09 -24.30
N ASN A 138 20.40 -9.08 -24.36
CA ASN A 138 20.42 -10.18 -25.33
C ASN A 138 19.38 -10.03 -26.47
N LYS A 139 18.53 -8.98 -26.48
CA LYS A 139 17.59 -8.54 -27.54
C LYS A 139 17.17 -7.05 -27.35
N ASP A 140 17.76 -6.14 -28.13
CA ASP A 140 17.48 -4.69 -28.34
C ASP A 140 17.05 -3.81 -27.14
N ALA A 141 17.96 -2.90 -26.75
CA ALA A 141 17.99 -2.08 -25.54
C ALA A 141 16.86 -1.05 -25.32
N TYR A 142 16.59 -0.79 -24.02
CA TYR A 142 15.64 0.21 -23.51
C TYR A 142 16.39 1.25 -22.64
N THR A 143 16.43 2.52 -23.03
CA THR A 143 16.81 3.70 -22.18
C THR A 143 15.60 4.19 -21.37
N GLU A 144 15.69 5.01 -20.33
CA GLU A 144 14.54 5.46 -19.50
C GLU A 144 13.25 5.85 -20.27
N GLU A 145 13.35 6.74 -21.27
CA GLU A 145 12.22 7.07 -22.17
C GLU A 145 11.79 5.86 -23.02
N THR A 146 12.72 4.99 -23.41
CA THR A 146 12.43 3.73 -24.11
C THR A 146 11.86 2.65 -23.15
N CYS A 147 12.30 2.61 -21.87
CA CYS A 147 11.89 1.73 -20.77
C CYS A 147 10.37 1.97 -20.54
N LEU A 148 9.90 3.21 -20.77
CA LEU A 148 8.48 3.59 -20.75
C LEU A 148 7.75 3.53 -22.13
N LYS A 149 8.36 4.01 -23.23
CA LYS A 149 7.67 4.21 -24.53
C LYS A 149 7.54 2.96 -25.42
N LYS A 150 8.32 1.90 -25.21
CA LYS A 150 8.31 0.69 -26.07
C LYS A 150 7.44 -0.45 -25.53
N SER A 151 6.60 -0.14 -24.55
CA SER A 151 5.48 -0.96 -24.13
C SER A 151 4.19 -0.39 -24.77
N PRO A 152 3.82 -0.78 -26.01
CA PRO A 152 2.62 -0.26 -26.68
C PRO A 152 1.32 -0.57 -25.93
N ASN A 153 1.37 -1.44 -24.91
CA ASN A 153 0.26 -1.78 -24.04
C ASN A 153 0.13 -0.86 -22.80
N LEU A 154 1.12 -0.03 -22.50
CA LEU A 154 1.06 0.93 -21.38
C LEU A 154 0.10 2.08 -21.70
N GLU A 155 0.18 2.61 -22.92
CA GLU A 155 -0.77 3.63 -23.42
C GLU A 155 -2.18 3.04 -23.66
N LYS A 156 -2.27 1.73 -23.92
CA LYS A 156 -3.54 1.01 -24.11
C LYS A 156 -4.26 0.68 -22.80
N ALA A 157 -3.53 0.38 -21.73
CA ALA A 157 -4.08 0.34 -20.37
C ALA A 157 -4.51 1.74 -19.90
N ALA A 158 -3.88 2.77 -20.46
CA ALA A 158 -4.17 4.16 -20.14
C ALA A 158 -5.40 4.77 -20.85
N GLY A 159 -5.92 4.17 -21.92
CA GLY A 159 -6.93 4.82 -22.74
C GLY A 159 -7.98 3.89 -23.33
N SER A 160 -9.18 3.86 -22.72
CA SER A 160 -10.53 3.93 -23.33
C SER A 160 -11.55 3.66 -22.21
N ASN A 161 -12.65 4.37 -21.96
CA ASN A 161 -13.37 5.36 -22.74
C ASN A 161 -14.22 6.24 -21.78
N GLY A 162 -14.47 7.50 -22.16
CA GLY A 162 -15.19 8.49 -21.36
C GLY A 162 -16.71 8.27 -21.27
N GLY A 163 -17.27 8.80 -20.17
CA GLY A 163 -18.69 9.05 -19.96
C GLY A 163 -18.85 10.12 -18.87
N SER A 164 -19.29 11.31 -19.28
CA SER A 164 -19.50 12.51 -18.46
C SER A 164 -20.59 12.33 -17.40
N GLY A 165 -20.40 12.88 -16.19
CA GLY A 165 -21.44 12.93 -15.15
C GLY A 165 -20.99 13.35 -13.74
N ASN A 166 -20.96 14.68 -13.51
CA ASN A 166 -21.13 15.46 -12.27
C ASN A 166 -21.07 14.80 -10.85
N GLY A 167 -20.30 15.39 -9.92
CA GLY A 167 -20.60 15.35 -8.48
C GLY A 167 -19.47 15.01 -7.48
N SER A 168 -18.89 16.06 -6.89
CA SER A 168 -18.52 16.24 -5.46
C SER A 168 -17.70 15.19 -4.66
N ASN A 169 -16.54 15.67 -4.18
CA ASN A 169 -15.90 15.50 -2.85
C ASN A 169 -15.63 14.10 -2.27
N GLY A 170 -14.37 13.87 -1.90
CA GLY A 170 -14.02 12.91 -0.83
C GLY A 170 -12.64 12.28 -0.99
N ALA A 171 -11.67 12.78 -0.23
CA ALA A 171 -10.35 12.17 -0.09
C ALA A 171 -10.47 10.75 0.50
N GLN A 172 -9.82 9.78 -0.13
CA GLN A 172 -9.60 8.46 0.46
C GLN A 172 -8.34 7.84 -0.13
N PHE A 173 -7.34 7.70 0.74
CA PHE A 173 -6.20 6.82 0.56
C PHE A 173 -6.73 5.40 0.33
N LEU A 174 -6.54 4.87 -0.88
CA LEU A 174 -6.92 3.49 -1.21
C LEU A 174 -5.66 2.63 -1.31
N LEU A 175 -5.52 1.76 -0.32
CA LEU A 175 -4.73 0.53 -0.37
C LEU A 175 -5.19 -0.33 -1.58
N PRO A 176 -4.30 -1.16 -2.18
CA PRO A 176 -4.66 -1.97 -3.33
C PRO A 176 -5.75 -2.99 -2.97
N SER A 177 -6.85 -2.92 -3.71
CA SER A 177 -8.01 -3.81 -3.65
C SER A 177 -7.64 -5.25 -4.04
N PHE A 178 -7.66 -6.16 -3.07
CA PHE A 178 -7.77 -7.61 -3.32
C PHE A 178 -9.20 -7.96 -3.70
N GLY A 179 -9.52 -7.88 -4.99
CA GLY A 179 -10.79 -8.34 -5.53
C GLY A 179 -10.59 -9.63 -6.32
N SER A 180 -10.95 -10.77 -5.74
CA SER A 180 -11.36 -11.94 -6.54
C SER A 180 -12.37 -12.82 -5.81
N LEU A 181 -13.57 -12.83 -6.41
CA LEU A 181 -14.69 -13.75 -6.39
C LEU A 181 -14.76 -14.87 -5.32
N ALA A 182 -15.86 -14.83 -4.54
CA ALA A 182 -16.70 -16.01 -4.34
C ALA A 182 -18.15 -15.57 -4.11
N ILE A 183 -19.03 -16.06 -4.99
CA ILE A 183 -20.48 -15.85 -4.97
C ILE A 183 -21.04 -16.67 -3.81
N ALA A 184 -21.71 -16.03 -2.84
CA ALA A 184 -22.55 -16.69 -1.86
C ALA A 184 -23.94 -16.05 -1.93
N THR A 185 -24.83 -16.75 -2.64
CA THR A 185 -26.27 -16.47 -2.72
C THR A 185 -26.90 -16.50 -1.33
N PHE A 186 -27.47 -15.36 -0.91
CA PHE A 186 -28.39 -15.27 0.21
C PHE A 186 -29.73 -15.87 -0.19
N ILE A 187 -30.10 -17.02 0.38
CA ILE A 187 -31.51 -17.43 0.49
C ILE A 187 -31.97 -16.99 1.88
N ALA A 188 -32.66 -15.85 1.92
CA ALA A 188 -33.47 -15.48 3.06
C ALA A 188 -34.81 -16.22 2.95
N SER A 189 -35.03 -17.19 3.83
CA SER A 189 -36.35 -17.76 4.09
C SER A 189 -36.68 -17.54 5.56
N LEU A 190 -37.84 -16.91 5.76
CA LEU A 190 -38.61 -16.83 7.00
C LEU A 190 -38.46 -18.07 7.88
N PHE A 191 -38.40 -17.89 9.21
CA PHE A 191 -39.44 -18.32 10.15
C PHE A 191 -39.00 -18.11 11.62
N ILE A 192 -39.95 -17.58 12.42
CA ILE A 192 -40.02 -17.37 13.89
C ILE A 192 -39.35 -16.09 14.40
#